data_AF-A0A1I5EP24-F1
#
_entry.id   AF-A0A1I5EP24-F1
#
_cell.length_a   1.000
_cell.length_b   1.000
_cell.length_c   1.000
_cell.angle_alpha   90.00
_cell.angle_beta   90.00
_cell.angle_gamma   90.00
#
_symmetry.space_group_name_H-M   'P 1'
#
loop_
_entity.id
_entity.type
_entity.pdbx_description
1 polymer ?
#
loop_
_entity_poly.entity_id
_entity_poly.type
_entity_poly.pdbx_seq_one_letter_code
_entity_poly.pdbx_strand_id
1 'polypeptide(L)'
;MAEYTKNYKLEKQQGNDNISIEGLNENFDKIDTALGNSSRFEKASGTGTAITLSGIILEDGASKTFIVSANNNGATTTINGKKLYKPSTNIVPSLKVGKAVTVWYSQVNDCFYIISADGGDADSLGGKKATAFIEKSINLSSGTDLNTILESGFYRLNTTHPNAPGSSYSYGQMIVSRGSDTISQIVLPYSSTIIYIRSGTTTEASPSNFTQSPWKEISMVGHTHTKSEISDFPTSLPANGGTADVIMAKDTRSANNTPEWYITNYPKRTVVEFKNSSTIGLSGATYVGLITVVPYSDSSGGYPFQYTVVSGSSMRYRYGTGGTTWSSWLSISNEGHTHGAASITAGTLQTGVTASVGTDYNVSRLRNINAGTGDIAVGSGLSSGAIYIVYE
;
A
#
# COMPACT_ATOMS: atom_id res chain seq x y z
N MET A 1 35.73 -90.02 -13.61
CA MET A 1 35.52 -88.78 -14.39
C MET A 1 35.96 -87.64 -13.49
N ALA A 2 36.69 -86.66 -14.03
CA ALA A 2 37.09 -85.49 -13.25
C ALA A 2 35.85 -84.75 -12.71
N GLU A 3 35.81 -84.52 -11.40
CA GLU A 3 34.80 -83.66 -10.79
C GLU A 3 35.34 -82.24 -10.63
N TYR A 4 34.46 -81.24 -10.71
CA TYR A 4 34.87 -79.83 -10.62
C TYR A 4 34.09 -79.08 -9.54
N THR A 5 34.71 -78.05 -8.98
CA THR A 5 34.02 -77.10 -8.09
C THR A 5 33.01 -76.25 -8.88
N LYS A 6 31.94 -75.82 -8.20
CA LYS A 6 30.80 -75.14 -8.83
C LYS A 6 31.17 -73.79 -9.45
N ASN A 7 31.91 -72.97 -8.69
CA ASN A 7 32.08 -71.55 -8.98
C ASN A 7 33.30 -71.24 -9.86
N TYR A 8 34.43 -71.91 -9.63
CA TYR A 8 35.70 -71.61 -10.31
C TYR A 8 36.22 -72.78 -11.16
N LYS A 9 35.42 -73.84 -11.32
CA LYS A 9 35.76 -75.03 -12.12
C LYS A 9 37.16 -75.59 -11.80
N LEU A 10 37.52 -75.55 -10.51
CA LEU A 10 38.72 -76.20 -9.98
C LEU A 10 38.51 -77.70 -10.00
N GLU A 11 39.46 -78.47 -10.52
CA GLU A 11 39.38 -79.92 -10.53
C GLU A 11 39.50 -80.45 -9.10
N LYS A 12 38.57 -81.32 -8.69
CA LYS A 12 38.62 -81.97 -7.38
C LYS A 12 39.50 -83.21 -7.46
N GLN A 13 40.41 -83.35 -6.49
CA GLN A 13 41.17 -84.57 -6.29
C GLN A 13 40.22 -85.74 -5.98
N GLN A 14 40.35 -86.86 -6.69
CA GLN A 14 39.61 -88.09 -6.39
C GLN A 14 40.44 -89.02 -5.49
N GLY A 15 39.78 -89.86 -4.70
CA GLY A 15 40.45 -90.73 -3.71
C GLY A 15 41.38 -91.79 -4.32
N ASN A 16 41.36 -91.98 -5.63
CA ASN A 16 42.19 -92.92 -6.38
C ASN A 16 43.15 -92.25 -7.37
N ASP A 17 43.28 -90.92 -7.34
CA ASP A 17 44.19 -90.19 -8.22
C ASP A 17 45.60 -90.15 -7.65
N ASN A 18 46.60 -90.35 -8.50
CA ASN A 18 47.96 -89.91 -8.18
C ASN A 18 47.96 -88.38 -8.26
N ILE A 19 48.15 -87.71 -7.12
CA ILE A 19 48.16 -86.24 -7.04
C ILE A 19 49.18 -85.68 -8.05
N SER A 20 48.71 -85.01 -9.10
CA SER A 20 49.57 -84.34 -10.07
C SER A 20 49.89 -82.93 -9.56
N ILE A 21 51.18 -82.60 -9.54
CA ILE A 21 51.64 -81.23 -9.22
C ILE A 21 51.06 -80.22 -10.22
N GLU A 22 50.94 -80.64 -11.48
CA GLU A 22 50.41 -79.83 -12.57
C GLU A 22 48.94 -79.45 -12.34
N GLY A 23 48.06 -80.41 -12.00
CA GLY A 23 46.64 -80.13 -11.73
C GLY A 23 46.42 -79.29 -10.47
N LEU A 24 47.29 -79.41 -9.46
CA LEU A 24 47.29 -78.52 -8.30
C LEU A 24 47.69 -77.09 -8.67
N ASN A 25 48.76 -76.92 -9.45
CA ASN A 25 49.20 -75.60 -9.90
C ASN A 25 48.14 -74.93 -10.78
N GLU A 26 47.48 -75.66 -11.68
CA GLU A 26 46.38 -75.12 -12.47
C GLU A 26 45.22 -74.60 -11.60
N ASN A 27 44.87 -75.33 -10.53
CA ASN A 27 43.86 -74.88 -9.59
C ASN A 27 44.34 -73.64 -8.80
N PHE A 28 45.61 -73.59 -8.40
CA PHE A 28 46.18 -72.43 -7.72
C PHE A 28 46.22 -71.20 -8.62
N ASP A 29 46.56 -71.33 -9.89
CA ASP A 29 46.55 -70.22 -10.85
C ASP A 29 45.13 -69.68 -11.06
N LYS A 30 44.12 -70.56 -11.13
CA LYS A 30 42.70 -70.17 -11.19
C LYS A 30 42.28 -69.40 -9.93
N ILE A 31 42.70 -69.86 -8.75
CA ILE A 31 42.39 -69.19 -7.47
C ILE A 31 43.11 -67.84 -7.38
N ASP A 32 44.41 -67.78 -7.69
CA ASP A 32 45.20 -66.55 -7.62
C ASP A 32 44.65 -65.48 -8.56
N THR A 33 44.29 -65.87 -9.79
CA THR A 33 43.62 -64.99 -10.75
C THR A 33 42.30 -64.42 -10.21
N ALA A 34 41.46 -65.26 -9.58
CA ALA A 34 40.19 -64.84 -9.00
C ALA A 34 40.36 -63.93 -7.77
N LEU A 35 41.33 -64.24 -6.91
CA LEU A 35 41.64 -63.45 -5.70
C LEU A 35 42.30 -62.12 -6.04
N GLY A 36 43.21 -62.08 -7.01
CA GLY A 36 43.85 -60.87 -7.51
C GLY A 36 42.84 -59.85 -8.06
N ASN A 37 41.76 -60.34 -8.68
CA ASN A 37 40.68 -59.51 -9.19
C ASN A 37 39.72 -58.97 -8.11
N SER A 38 39.65 -59.59 -6.93
CA SER A 38 38.67 -59.27 -5.88
C SER A 38 39.26 -58.63 -4.61
N SER A 39 40.54 -58.89 -4.30
CA SER A 39 41.14 -58.51 -3.00
C SER A 39 41.87 -57.16 -3.03
N ARG A 40 42.28 -56.66 -4.20
CA ARG A 40 43.00 -55.39 -4.34
C ARG A 40 42.50 -54.64 -5.57
N PHE A 41 42.14 -53.37 -5.41
CA PHE A 41 41.81 -52.51 -6.54
C PHE A 41 43.09 -52.22 -7.32
N GLU A 42 43.16 -52.71 -8.57
CA GLU A 42 44.28 -52.34 -9.45
C GLU A 42 44.24 -50.83 -9.72
N LYS A 43 45.40 -50.18 -9.79
CA LYS A 43 45.47 -48.82 -10.32
C LYS A 43 45.43 -48.91 -11.84
N ALA A 44 44.48 -48.21 -12.46
CA ALA A 44 44.34 -48.18 -13.91
C ALA A 44 45.63 -47.73 -14.60
N SER A 45 45.98 -48.41 -15.69
CA SER A 45 47.06 -47.98 -16.59
C SER A 45 46.48 -47.17 -17.77
N GLY A 46 47.36 -46.63 -18.62
CA GLY A 46 46.95 -45.83 -19.78
C GLY A 46 46.74 -44.35 -19.46
N THR A 47 45.74 -43.74 -20.09
CA THR A 47 45.39 -42.31 -19.93
C THR A 47 43.99 -42.13 -19.33
N GLY A 48 43.61 -40.90 -18.98
CA GLY A 48 42.28 -40.61 -18.44
C GLY A 48 41.13 -41.00 -19.37
N THR A 49 41.35 -41.06 -20.68
CA THR A 49 40.34 -41.40 -21.69
C THR A 49 40.56 -42.76 -22.37
N ALA A 50 41.72 -43.38 -22.19
CA ALA A 50 42.02 -44.72 -22.71
C ALA A 50 42.63 -45.54 -21.57
N ILE A 51 41.74 -46.19 -20.82
CA ILE A 51 42.06 -46.96 -19.62
C ILE A 51 42.46 -48.37 -20.01
N THR A 52 43.52 -48.88 -19.38
CA THR A 52 43.95 -50.27 -19.51
C THR A 52 43.88 -50.97 -18.15
N LEU A 53 43.15 -52.09 -18.12
CA LEU A 53 42.92 -52.95 -16.97
C LEU A 53 43.38 -54.36 -17.26
N SER A 54 44.03 -55.01 -16.29
CA SER A 54 44.44 -56.41 -16.41
C SER A 54 43.28 -57.36 -16.06
N GLY A 55 43.33 -58.64 -16.41
CA GLY A 55 42.41 -59.66 -15.87
C GLY A 55 40.90 -59.38 -16.04
N ILE A 56 40.50 -58.61 -17.05
CA ILE A 56 39.10 -58.28 -17.33
C ILE A 56 38.39 -59.50 -17.93
N ILE A 57 37.24 -59.84 -17.35
CA ILE A 57 36.34 -60.88 -17.87
C ILE A 57 35.28 -60.20 -18.74
N LEU A 58 35.17 -60.60 -20.01
CA LEU A 58 34.23 -60.05 -20.99
C LEU A 58 32.97 -60.92 -21.11
N GLU A 59 32.32 -61.14 -19.97
CA GLU A 59 31.10 -61.93 -19.85
C GLU A 59 30.01 -61.13 -19.14
N ASP A 60 28.75 -61.33 -19.54
CA ASP A 60 27.61 -60.67 -18.89
C ASP A 60 27.56 -61.05 -17.40
N GLY A 61 27.44 -60.04 -16.54
CA GLY A 61 27.44 -60.22 -15.09
C GLY A 61 28.83 -60.17 -14.44
N ALA A 62 29.92 -60.10 -15.20
CA ALA A 62 31.24 -59.83 -14.65
C ALA A 62 31.41 -58.35 -14.30
N SER A 63 32.00 -58.06 -13.13
CA SER A 63 32.34 -56.71 -12.70
C SER A 63 33.80 -56.59 -12.28
N LYS A 64 34.36 -55.39 -12.40
CA LYS A 64 35.71 -55.09 -11.92
C LYS A 64 35.77 -53.72 -11.25
N THR A 65 36.44 -53.67 -10.10
CA THR A 65 36.71 -52.42 -9.37
C THR A 65 38.19 -52.03 -9.49
N PHE A 66 38.46 -50.78 -9.85
CA PHE A 66 39.82 -50.26 -10.05
C PHE A 66 39.95 -48.82 -9.52
N ILE A 67 41.19 -48.36 -9.28
CA ILE A 67 41.50 -46.97 -8.93
C ILE A 67 41.82 -46.18 -10.20
N VAL A 68 41.10 -45.08 -10.43
CA VAL A 68 41.32 -44.19 -11.57
C VAL A 68 42.70 -43.51 -11.47
N SER A 69 43.50 -43.56 -12.55
CA SER A 69 44.86 -42.99 -12.58
C SER A 69 44.94 -41.55 -13.08
N ALA A 70 43.95 -41.07 -13.85
CA ALA A 70 43.87 -39.72 -14.36
C ALA A 70 42.41 -39.28 -14.56
N ASN A 71 42.15 -37.96 -14.47
CA ASN A 71 40.82 -37.41 -14.76
C ASN A 71 40.49 -37.55 -16.25
N ASN A 72 39.25 -37.88 -16.59
CA ASN A 72 38.78 -37.89 -17.98
C ASN A 72 38.07 -36.58 -18.39
N ASN A 73 37.77 -35.70 -17.43
CA ASN A 73 37.04 -34.44 -17.64
C ASN A 73 35.73 -34.59 -18.45
N GLY A 74 35.07 -35.75 -18.36
CA GLY A 74 33.85 -36.05 -19.11
C GLY A 74 34.06 -36.36 -20.60
N ALA A 75 35.30 -36.44 -21.09
CA ALA A 75 35.62 -36.81 -22.46
C ALA A 75 35.41 -38.31 -22.71
N THR A 76 35.10 -38.67 -23.96
CA THR A 76 34.90 -40.07 -24.40
C THR A 76 35.99 -40.98 -23.87
N THR A 77 35.58 -42.00 -23.12
CA THR A 77 36.49 -42.89 -22.40
C THR A 77 36.31 -44.33 -22.86
N THR A 78 37.41 -45.05 -23.01
CA THR A 78 37.42 -46.50 -23.26
C THR A 78 38.15 -47.25 -22.16
N ILE A 79 37.75 -48.51 -21.94
CA ILE A 79 38.43 -49.50 -21.09
C ILE A 79 38.79 -50.67 -21.99
N ASN A 80 40.09 -50.97 -22.14
CA ASN A 80 40.61 -52.01 -23.03
C ASN A 80 40.02 -51.92 -24.46
N GLY A 81 39.86 -50.70 -24.98
CA GLY A 81 39.31 -50.43 -26.31
C GLY A 81 37.78 -50.44 -26.40
N LYS A 82 37.05 -50.86 -25.37
CA LYS A 82 35.58 -50.84 -25.31
C LYS A 82 35.08 -49.53 -24.70
N LYS A 83 33.94 -49.02 -25.16
CA LYS A 83 33.38 -47.75 -24.68
C LYS A 83 32.92 -47.85 -23.22
N LEU A 84 32.98 -46.75 -22.48
CA LEU A 84 32.47 -46.63 -21.10
C LEU A 84 31.31 -45.64 -21.02
N TYR A 85 30.18 -46.08 -20.45
CA TYR A 85 28.97 -45.29 -20.32
C TYR A 85 28.33 -45.37 -18.93
N LYS A 86 27.39 -44.45 -18.66
CA LYS A 86 26.43 -44.61 -17.58
C LYS A 86 25.35 -45.65 -17.97
N PRO A 87 24.88 -46.50 -17.04
CA PRO A 87 23.89 -47.54 -17.31
C PRO A 87 22.69 -47.02 -18.12
N SER A 88 22.27 -47.77 -19.14
CA SER A 88 21.12 -47.44 -20.00
C SER A 88 21.20 -46.10 -20.73
N THR A 89 22.39 -45.52 -20.87
CA THR A 89 22.61 -44.28 -21.63
C THR A 89 23.86 -44.38 -22.50
N ASN A 90 24.06 -43.40 -23.39
CA ASN A 90 25.33 -43.17 -24.10
C ASN A 90 26.15 -42.03 -23.49
N ILE A 91 25.85 -41.65 -22.23
CA ILE A 91 26.53 -40.57 -21.53
C ILE A 91 27.83 -41.10 -20.96
N VAL A 92 28.94 -40.39 -21.22
CA VAL A 92 30.25 -40.72 -20.66
C VAL A 92 30.30 -40.31 -19.19
N PRO A 93 30.67 -41.19 -18.24
CA PRO A 93 30.81 -40.83 -16.85
C PRO A 93 32.04 -39.95 -16.61
N SER A 94 32.00 -39.08 -15.61
CA SER A 94 33.18 -38.31 -15.18
C SER A 94 34.00 -39.11 -14.18
N LEU A 95 35.24 -39.42 -14.53
CA LEU A 95 36.20 -40.14 -13.69
C LEU A 95 37.17 -39.15 -13.04
N LYS A 96 37.44 -39.36 -11.75
CA LYS A 96 38.37 -38.55 -10.95
C LYS A 96 39.52 -39.40 -10.43
N VAL A 97 40.74 -38.92 -10.60
CA VAL A 97 41.97 -39.58 -10.15
C VAL A 97 41.89 -39.96 -8.66
N GLY A 98 42.38 -41.15 -8.33
CA GLY A 98 42.41 -41.67 -6.97
C GLY A 98 41.09 -42.25 -6.45
N LYS A 99 39.99 -42.19 -7.22
CA LYS A 99 38.71 -42.79 -6.84
C LYS A 99 38.63 -44.25 -7.29
N ALA A 100 38.08 -45.11 -6.44
CA ALA A 100 37.69 -46.46 -6.79
C ALA A 100 36.40 -46.42 -7.62
N VAL A 101 36.38 -47.15 -8.73
CA VAL A 101 35.26 -47.21 -9.66
C VAL A 101 35.01 -48.66 -10.00
N THR A 102 33.75 -49.10 -9.89
CA THR A 102 33.30 -50.42 -10.32
C THR A 102 32.62 -50.31 -11.67
N VAL A 103 32.96 -51.20 -12.60
CA VAL A 103 32.33 -51.32 -13.91
C VAL A 103 31.85 -52.75 -14.14
N TRP A 104 30.85 -52.92 -14.99
CA TRP A 104 30.43 -54.22 -15.51
C TRP A 104 30.39 -54.21 -17.04
N TYR A 105 30.62 -55.37 -17.63
CA TYR A 105 30.65 -55.54 -19.09
C TYR A 105 29.30 -56.01 -19.62
N SER A 106 28.86 -55.44 -20.76
CA SER A 106 27.70 -55.87 -21.51
C SER A 106 28.14 -56.47 -22.85
N GLN A 107 27.92 -57.77 -23.03
CA GLN A 107 28.19 -58.49 -24.28
C GLN A 107 27.30 -57.99 -25.41
N VAL A 108 26.02 -57.73 -25.13
CA VAL A 108 25.03 -57.27 -26.13
C VAL A 108 25.43 -55.92 -26.74
N ASN A 109 25.91 -54.99 -25.92
CA ASN A 109 26.24 -53.63 -26.36
C ASN A 109 27.74 -53.41 -26.62
N ASP A 110 28.57 -54.44 -26.40
CA ASP A 110 30.03 -54.41 -26.54
C ASP A 110 30.69 -53.22 -25.81
N CYS A 111 30.23 -52.95 -24.57
CA CYS A 111 30.68 -51.79 -23.79
C CYS A 111 30.68 -52.04 -22.27
N PHE A 112 31.33 -51.15 -21.53
CA PHE A 112 31.31 -51.11 -20.08
C PHE A 112 30.31 -50.09 -19.56
N TYR A 113 29.64 -50.44 -18.48
CA TYR A 113 28.84 -49.51 -17.70
C TYR A 113 29.43 -49.35 -16.31
N ILE A 114 29.46 -48.11 -15.83
CA ILE A 114 29.87 -47.82 -14.45
C ILE A 114 28.76 -48.25 -13.48
N ILE A 115 29.10 -49.06 -12.47
CA ILE A 115 28.29 -49.26 -11.27
C ILE A 115 28.58 -48.07 -10.37
N SER A 116 28.07 -46.90 -10.71
CA SER A 116 28.10 -45.81 -9.75
C SER A 116 26.99 -46.06 -8.74
N ALA A 117 27.37 -46.28 -7.47
CA ALA A 117 26.78 -45.48 -6.40
C ALA A 117 27.27 -44.07 -6.68
N ASP A 118 26.45 -43.25 -7.32
CA ASP A 118 26.88 -41.95 -7.83
C ASP A 118 27.50 -41.13 -6.70
N GLY A 119 28.83 -40.93 -6.76
CA GLY A 119 29.51 -39.81 -6.12
C GLY A 119 29.11 -38.48 -6.76
N GLY A 120 27.81 -38.32 -6.99
CA GLY A 120 27.11 -37.26 -7.71
C GLY A 120 25.61 -37.22 -7.38
N ASP A 121 25.02 -38.26 -6.77
CA ASP A 121 23.59 -38.26 -6.40
C ASP A 121 23.30 -38.91 -5.02
N ALA A 122 24.32 -39.27 -4.23
CA ALA A 122 24.16 -39.75 -2.85
C ALA A 122 24.00 -38.64 -1.79
N ASP A 123 23.57 -37.44 -2.18
CA ASP A 123 23.49 -36.29 -1.27
C ASP A 123 22.14 -35.55 -1.40
N SER A 124 21.08 -36.19 -0.90
CA SER A 124 20.13 -35.59 0.06
C SER A 124 18.98 -36.55 0.39
N LEU A 125 18.46 -36.42 1.62
CA LEU A 125 17.24 -37.07 2.09
C LEU A 125 16.09 -36.78 1.09
N GLY A 126 15.65 -37.80 0.34
CA GLY A 126 14.50 -37.69 -0.58
C GLY A 126 14.80 -37.45 -2.07
N GLY A 127 16.05 -37.63 -2.54
CA GLY A 127 16.36 -37.69 -3.97
C GLY A 127 16.27 -36.35 -4.72
N LYS A 128 16.41 -35.22 -4.01
CA LYS A 128 16.49 -33.88 -4.61
C LYS A 128 17.95 -33.52 -4.91
N LYS A 129 18.23 -33.05 -6.11
CA LYS A 129 19.57 -32.59 -6.50
C LYS A 129 19.98 -31.37 -5.66
N ALA A 130 21.28 -31.16 -5.43
CA ALA A 130 21.78 -29.94 -4.79
C ALA A 130 21.29 -28.66 -5.50
N THR A 131 21.16 -28.72 -6.83
CA THR A 131 20.60 -27.64 -7.68
C THR A 131 19.08 -27.45 -7.54
N ALA A 132 18.38 -28.34 -6.83
CA ALA A 132 16.96 -28.19 -6.52
C ALA A 132 16.71 -27.35 -5.25
N PHE A 133 17.77 -27.01 -4.51
CA PHE A 133 17.71 -26.08 -3.39
C PHE A 133 18.11 -24.69 -3.86
N ILE A 134 17.39 -23.67 -3.41
CA ILE A 134 17.79 -22.28 -3.60
C ILE A 134 19.07 -22.05 -2.77
N GLU A 135 20.11 -21.50 -3.39
CA GLU A 135 21.34 -21.16 -2.68
C GLU A 135 21.05 -20.20 -1.51
N LYS A 136 21.78 -20.37 -0.40
CA LYS A 136 21.58 -19.57 0.82
C LYS A 136 21.70 -18.06 0.56
N SER A 137 22.58 -17.64 -0.34
CA SER A 137 22.69 -16.25 -0.80
C SER A 137 23.58 -16.17 -2.04
N ILE A 138 23.06 -15.57 -3.12
CA ILE A 138 23.79 -15.29 -4.35
C ILE A 138 24.30 -13.85 -4.31
N ASN A 139 25.62 -13.64 -4.32
CA ASN A 139 26.19 -12.29 -4.36
C ASN A 139 26.16 -11.76 -5.79
N LEU A 140 25.41 -10.68 -6.02
CA LEU A 140 25.46 -9.99 -7.31
C LEU A 140 26.67 -9.05 -7.34
N SER A 141 27.43 -9.06 -8.43
CA SER A 141 28.56 -8.15 -8.66
C SER A 141 28.08 -6.75 -9.03
N SER A 142 28.91 -5.73 -8.78
CA SER A 142 28.52 -4.34 -9.06
C SER A 142 28.37 -4.13 -10.55
N GLY A 143 27.37 -3.36 -10.96
CA GLY A 143 27.00 -3.14 -12.34
C GLY A 143 26.06 -4.20 -12.94
N THR A 144 25.72 -5.26 -12.21
CA THR A 144 24.77 -6.27 -12.71
C THR A 144 23.38 -5.66 -12.87
N ASP A 145 22.80 -5.75 -14.07
CA ASP A 145 21.46 -5.25 -14.37
C ASP A 145 20.39 -6.11 -13.69
N LEU A 146 19.53 -5.50 -12.87
CA LEU A 146 18.48 -6.24 -12.16
C LEU A 146 17.40 -6.80 -13.09
N ASN A 147 17.27 -6.29 -14.33
CA ASN A 147 16.33 -6.85 -15.31
C ASN A 147 16.80 -8.20 -15.87
N THR A 148 18.09 -8.53 -15.78
CA THR A 148 18.61 -9.83 -16.24
C THR A 148 18.63 -10.88 -15.11
N ILE A 149 18.19 -10.52 -13.90
CA ILE A 149 18.09 -11.46 -12.79
C ILE A 149 16.73 -12.15 -12.83
N LEU A 150 16.74 -13.29 -13.51
CA LEU A 150 15.55 -14.03 -13.87
C LEU A 150 15.33 -15.27 -13.00
N GLU A 151 16.38 -15.83 -12.42
CA GLU A 151 16.28 -17.06 -11.65
C GLU A 151 15.64 -16.80 -10.28
N SER A 152 14.83 -17.76 -9.82
CA SER A 152 14.24 -17.68 -8.48
C SER A 152 15.33 -17.85 -7.42
N GLY A 153 15.41 -16.91 -6.47
CA GLY A 153 16.43 -17.00 -5.44
C GLY A 153 16.53 -15.81 -4.49
N PHE A 154 17.50 -15.92 -3.58
CA PHE A 154 17.86 -14.89 -2.60
C PHE A 154 19.19 -14.25 -2.98
N TYR A 155 19.15 -12.99 -3.40
CA TYR A 155 20.30 -12.25 -3.91
C TYR A 155 20.75 -11.19 -2.92
N ARG A 156 22.06 -11.03 -2.77
CA ARG A 156 22.66 -9.92 -2.05
C ARG A 156 23.06 -8.84 -3.04
N LEU A 157 22.52 -7.64 -2.84
CA LEU A 157 22.87 -6.45 -3.63
C LEU A 157 24.14 -5.80 -3.09
N ASN A 158 24.87 -5.10 -3.95
CA ASN A 158 25.98 -4.22 -3.57
C ASN A 158 25.58 -2.73 -3.74
N THR A 159 26.53 -1.86 -4.08
CA THR A 159 26.36 -0.40 -4.15
C THR A 159 25.75 0.10 -5.45
N THR A 160 25.88 -0.61 -6.58
CA THR A 160 25.46 -0.07 -7.88
C THR A 160 24.94 -1.17 -8.80
N HIS A 161 23.70 -1.05 -9.23
CA HIS A 161 23.01 -1.95 -10.13
C HIS A 161 22.10 -1.15 -11.09
N PRO A 162 22.22 -1.31 -12.42
CA PRO A 162 21.24 -0.79 -13.37
C PRO A 162 19.84 -1.32 -13.06
N ASN A 163 18.82 -0.50 -13.31
CA ASN A 163 17.41 -0.82 -13.07
C ASN A 163 17.08 -1.19 -11.62
N ALA A 164 17.87 -0.73 -10.65
CA ALA A 164 17.60 -0.87 -9.24
C ALA A 164 16.64 0.21 -8.68
N PRO A 165 15.94 -0.06 -7.56
CA PRO A 165 14.98 0.88 -6.99
C PRO A 165 15.65 2.03 -6.23
N GLY A 166 15.59 3.26 -6.76
CA GLY A 166 16.02 4.47 -6.06
C GLY A 166 17.49 4.46 -5.62
N SER A 167 17.87 5.30 -4.65
CA SER A 167 19.26 5.41 -4.15
C SER A 167 19.55 4.62 -2.87
N SER A 168 18.54 3.99 -2.26
CA SER A 168 18.65 3.43 -0.90
C SER A 168 18.65 1.90 -0.84
N TYR A 169 18.75 1.20 -1.97
CA TYR A 169 18.73 -0.27 -2.01
C TYR A 169 20.07 -0.95 -1.65
N SER A 170 21.15 -0.16 -1.52
CA SER A 170 22.51 -0.69 -1.42
C SER A 170 22.69 -1.65 -0.25
N TYR A 171 23.49 -2.70 -0.48
CA TYR A 171 23.77 -3.76 0.50
C TYR A 171 22.53 -4.53 1.01
N GLY A 172 21.36 -4.28 0.42
CA GLY A 172 20.12 -4.97 0.72
C GLY A 172 20.06 -6.38 0.15
N GLN A 173 18.90 -7.00 0.35
CA GLN A 173 18.56 -8.30 -0.21
C GLN A 173 17.54 -8.11 -1.32
N MET A 174 17.65 -8.91 -2.37
CA MET A 174 16.63 -9.03 -3.41
C MET A 174 16.12 -10.46 -3.46
N ILE A 175 14.81 -10.64 -3.39
CA ILE A 175 14.13 -11.91 -3.61
C ILE A 175 13.59 -11.88 -5.02
N VAL A 176 13.88 -12.93 -5.79
CA VAL A 176 13.30 -13.13 -7.12
C VAL A 176 12.44 -14.38 -7.10
N SER A 177 11.23 -14.25 -7.61
CA SER A 177 10.29 -15.35 -7.80
C SER A 177 9.87 -15.37 -9.26
N ARG A 178 10.38 -16.36 -10.01
CA ARG A 178 10.00 -16.62 -11.40
C ARG A 178 9.09 -17.84 -11.48
N GLY A 179 8.00 -17.67 -12.22
CA GLY A 179 7.17 -18.76 -12.72
C GLY A 179 7.74 -19.29 -14.03
N SER A 180 7.05 -19.06 -15.14
CA SER A 180 7.54 -19.38 -16.50
C SER A 180 8.10 -18.12 -17.18
N ASP A 181 7.20 -17.23 -17.55
CA ASP A 181 7.44 -15.93 -18.20
C ASP A 181 7.31 -14.76 -17.22
N THR A 182 6.54 -14.94 -16.14
CA THR A 182 6.28 -13.98 -15.08
C THR A 182 7.36 -14.01 -14.00
N ILE A 183 7.82 -12.82 -13.61
CA ILE A 183 8.82 -12.62 -12.57
C ILE A 183 8.34 -11.53 -11.62
N SER A 184 8.53 -11.77 -10.33
CA SER A 184 8.37 -10.79 -9.26
C SER A 184 9.70 -10.61 -8.55
N GLN A 185 10.06 -9.35 -8.30
CA GLN A 185 11.25 -9.00 -7.53
C GLN A 185 10.86 -8.15 -6.32
N ILE A 186 11.44 -8.45 -5.17
CA ILE A 186 11.28 -7.71 -3.92
C ILE A 186 12.67 -7.31 -3.43
N VAL A 187 12.89 -6.02 -3.19
CA VAL A 187 14.13 -5.49 -2.62
C VAL A 187 13.89 -5.00 -1.21
N LEU A 188 14.73 -5.47 -0.29
CA LEU A 188 14.80 -5.17 1.12
C LEU A 188 16.13 -4.47 1.40
N PRO A 189 16.17 -3.13 1.39
CA PRO A 189 17.35 -2.34 1.72
C PRO A 189 18.00 -2.69 3.06
N TYR A 190 19.31 -2.46 3.17
CA TYR A 190 20.03 -2.64 4.45
C TYR A 190 19.69 -1.56 5.49
N SER A 191 19.59 -0.30 5.06
CA SER A 191 19.50 0.87 5.95
C SER A 191 18.19 1.64 5.84
N SER A 192 17.16 1.03 5.24
CA SER A 192 15.84 1.65 5.08
C SER A 192 14.75 0.64 5.41
N THR A 193 13.62 1.15 5.92
CA THR A 193 12.40 0.37 6.19
C THR A 193 11.47 0.31 4.97
N ILE A 194 11.85 0.92 3.85
CA ILE A 194 11.09 0.88 2.59
C ILE A 194 11.35 -0.46 1.90
N ILE A 195 10.27 -1.13 1.49
CA ILE A 195 10.34 -2.33 0.65
C ILE A 195 10.04 -1.90 -0.78
N TYR A 196 10.80 -2.38 -1.75
CA TYR A 196 10.49 -2.15 -3.16
C TYR A 196 10.01 -3.43 -3.80
N ILE A 197 8.95 -3.35 -4.59
CA ILE A 197 8.40 -4.48 -5.34
C ILE A 197 8.22 -4.11 -6.81
N ARG A 198 8.48 -5.06 -7.70
CA ARG A 198 8.06 -4.97 -9.11
C ARG A 198 7.71 -6.35 -9.64
N SER A 199 6.94 -6.37 -10.72
CA SER A 199 6.57 -7.58 -11.45
C SER A 199 6.48 -7.31 -12.94
N GLY A 200 6.66 -8.33 -13.76
CA GLY A 200 6.73 -8.18 -15.23
C GLY A 200 7.06 -9.51 -15.91
N THR A 201 7.39 -9.44 -17.19
CA THR A 201 7.49 -10.63 -18.04
C THR A 201 8.72 -10.64 -18.94
N THR A 202 9.24 -11.83 -19.24
CA THR A 202 10.11 -12.06 -20.40
C THR A 202 9.26 -12.38 -21.61
N THR A 203 9.62 -11.86 -22.78
CA THR A 203 8.96 -12.18 -24.05
C THR A 203 9.91 -12.97 -24.94
N GLU A 204 9.42 -13.56 -26.04
CA GLU A 204 10.31 -14.16 -27.04
C GLU A 204 11.31 -13.15 -27.62
N ALA A 205 10.92 -11.87 -27.71
CA ALA A 205 11.80 -10.79 -28.15
C ALA A 205 12.85 -10.38 -27.10
N SER A 206 12.62 -10.71 -25.82
CA SER A 206 13.52 -10.41 -24.69
C SER A 206 13.51 -11.56 -23.68
N PRO A 207 14.06 -12.74 -24.04
CA PRO A 207 13.96 -13.93 -23.19
C PRO A 207 14.91 -13.87 -21.98
N SER A 208 16.00 -13.11 -22.11
CA SER A 208 17.04 -12.93 -21.09
C SER A 208 16.92 -11.61 -20.32
N ASN A 209 15.87 -10.83 -20.58
CA ASN A 209 15.68 -9.53 -19.97
C ASN A 209 14.21 -9.32 -19.64
N PHE A 210 13.97 -8.88 -18.42
CA PHE A 210 12.67 -8.49 -17.94
C PHE A 210 12.20 -7.19 -18.62
N THR A 211 11.02 -7.22 -19.23
CA THR A 211 10.38 -6.03 -19.80
C THR A 211 10.28 -4.94 -18.73
N GLN A 212 10.58 -3.68 -19.06
CA GLN A 212 10.64 -2.59 -18.07
C GLN A 212 9.35 -2.53 -17.23
N SER A 213 9.47 -2.96 -15.97
CA SER A 213 8.45 -2.72 -14.96
C SER A 213 9.03 -1.80 -13.89
N PRO A 214 8.40 -0.64 -13.67
CA PRO A 214 8.86 0.30 -12.67
C PRO A 214 8.73 -0.28 -11.27
N TRP A 215 9.66 0.10 -10.39
CA TRP A 215 9.59 -0.24 -8.97
C TRP A 215 8.45 0.51 -8.28
N LYS A 216 7.76 -0.18 -7.37
CA LYS A 216 6.79 0.38 -6.45
C LYS A 216 7.35 0.33 -5.04
N GLU A 217 7.21 1.44 -4.32
CA GLU A 217 7.65 1.57 -2.93
C GLU A 217 6.50 1.17 -2.00
N ILE A 218 6.83 0.39 -0.97
CA ILE A 218 5.95 0.06 0.15
C ILE A 218 6.65 0.60 1.39
N SER A 219 6.14 1.71 1.93
CA SER A 219 6.64 2.32 3.16
C SER A 219 5.64 2.16 4.29
N MET A 220 6.06 1.53 5.38
CA MET A 220 5.20 1.28 6.55
C MET A 220 5.11 2.49 7.50
N VAL A 221 5.98 3.49 7.38
CA VAL A 221 5.98 4.70 8.23
C VAL A 221 6.49 5.91 7.42
N GLY A 222 5.73 7.01 7.43
CA GLY A 222 6.19 8.32 6.95
C GLY A 222 6.21 8.55 5.43
N HIS A 223 5.23 8.03 4.68
CA HIS A 223 5.09 8.35 3.24
C HIS A 223 4.02 9.44 2.98
N THR A 224 4.07 10.03 1.79
CA THR A 224 3.13 11.07 1.34
C THR A 224 2.34 10.57 0.12
N HIS A 225 1.07 10.96 0.03
CA HIS A 225 0.26 10.78 -1.17
C HIS A 225 0.11 12.11 -1.91
N THR A 226 0.14 12.06 -3.24
CA THR A 226 -0.37 13.13 -4.08
C THR A 226 -1.90 13.18 -4.02
N LYS A 227 -2.48 14.34 -4.31
CA LYS A 227 -3.94 14.50 -4.31
C LYS A 227 -4.64 13.51 -5.23
N SER A 228 -4.03 13.17 -6.36
CA SER A 228 -4.54 12.22 -7.35
C SER A 228 -4.60 10.77 -6.85
N GLU A 229 -3.87 10.41 -5.79
CA GLU A 229 -3.80 9.04 -5.26
C GLU A 229 -4.86 8.74 -4.20
N ILE A 230 -5.66 9.73 -3.82
CA ILE A 230 -6.70 9.61 -2.79
C ILE A 230 -8.05 9.83 -3.48
N SER A 231 -8.82 8.77 -3.67
CA SER A 231 -10.10 8.78 -4.40
C SER A 231 -11.29 9.23 -3.56
N ASP A 232 -11.14 9.28 -2.24
CA ASP A 232 -12.21 9.54 -1.26
C ASP A 232 -12.01 10.87 -0.51
N PHE A 233 -11.23 11.80 -1.09
CA PHE A 233 -11.22 13.17 -0.60
C PHE A 233 -12.67 13.67 -0.49
N PRO A 234 -13.12 14.14 0.68
CA PRO A 234 -14.44 14.73 0.79
C PRO A 234 -14.54 15.87 -0.22
N THR A 235 -15.51 15.79 -1.13
CA THR A 235 -15.80 16.84 -2.11
C THR A 235 -16.23 18.15 -1.44
N SER A 236 -16.63 18.05 -0.17
CA SER A 236 -16.76 19.16 0.77
C SER A 236 -16.50 18.67 2.20
N LEU A 237 -15.50 19.23 2.87
CA LEU A 237 -15.52 19.35 4.34
C LEU A 237 -16.70 20.27 4.74
N PRO A 238 -17.10 20.41 6.01
CA PRO A 238 -17.97 21.52 6.42
C PRO A 238 -17.18 22.83 6.34
N ALA A 239 -16.86 23.26 5.12
CA ALA A 239 -16.28 24.53 4.75
C ALA A 239 -16.62 24.75 3.27
N ASN A 240 -17.91 24.80 2.98
CA ASN A 240 -18.44 25.49 1.82
C ASN A 240 -18.16 27.00 1.95
N GLY A 241 -16.88 27.37 1.81
CA GLY A 241 -16.45 28.70 1.36
C GLY A 241 -16.58 29.87 2.34
N GLY A 242 -16.64 29.64 3.65
CA GLY A 242 -16.43 30.70 4.64
C GLY A 242 -14.96 30.84 5.02
N THR A 243 -14.47 32.05 5.28
CA THR A 243 -13.34 32.21 6.20
C THR A 243 -13.77 31.51 7.48
N ALA A 244 -13.07 30.46 7.90
CA ALA A 244 -13.38 29.79 9.17
C ALA A 244 -13.34 30.76 10.37
N ASP A 245 -12.76 31.94 10.16
CA ASP A 245 -12.60 33.03 11.12
C ASP A 245 -13.83 33.96 11.23
N VAL A 246 -14.61 34.18 10.14
CA VAL A 246 -15.66 35.21 10.11
C VAL A 246 -16.89 34.85 9.29
N ILE A 247 -18.05 35.42 9.65
CA ILE A 247 -19.27 35.38 8.83
C ILE A 247 -19.06 36.24 7.58
N MET A 248 -19.00 35.60 6.41
CA MET A 248 -18.87 36.27 5.11
C MET A 248 -20.25 36.74 4.60
N ALA A 249 -20.36 38.02 4.22
CA ALA A 249 -21.54 38.52 3.51
C ALA A 249 -21.42 38.25 2.01
N LYS A 250 -22.36 37.49 1.43
CA LYS A 250 -22.36 37.20 -0.01
C LYS A 250 -22.66 38.47 -0.80
N ASP A 251 -21.83 38.82 -1.78
CA ASP A 251 -22.12 39.95 -2.67
C ASP A 251 -23.22 39.58 -3.66
N THR A 252 -24.42 40.11 -3.41
CA THR A 252 -25.59 39.95 -4.28
C THR A 252 -26.22 41.32 -4.53
N ARG A 253 -25.36 42.34 -4.68
CA ARG A 253 -25.74 43.76 -4.65
C ARG A 253 -26.80 44.19 -5.65
N SER A 254 -26.90 43.50 -6.78
CA SER A 254 -27.83 43.77 -7.87
C SER A 254 -29.13 42.96 -7.80
N ALA A 255 -29.32 42.09 -6.80
CA ALA A 255 -30.47 41.19 -6.72
C ALA A 255 -31.42 41.55 -5.56
N ASN A 256 -32.72 41.59 -5.85
CA ASN A 256 -33.79 41.64 -4.84
C ASN A 256 -34.67 40.39 -4.96
N ASN A 257 -34.17 39.27 -4.45
CA ASN A 257 -34.88 37.99 -4.53
C ASN A 257 -36.18 38.01 -3.72
N THR A 258 -37.17 37.25 -4.18
CA THR A 258 -38.48 37.12 -3.52
C THR A 258 -38.40 36.25 -2.27
N PRO A 259 -39.41 36.31 -1.37
CA PRO A 259 -39.48 35.40 -0.22
C PRO A 259 -39.39 33.91 -0.61
N GLU A 260 -40.11 33.47 -1.65
CA GLU A 260 -40.10 32.09 -2.13
C GLU A 260 -38.72 31.64 -2.62
N TRP A 261 -37.96 32.55 -3.24
CA TRP A 261 -36.60 32.24 -3.68
C TRP A 261 -35.69 31.91 -2.48
N TYR A 262 -35.82 32.65 -1.36
CA TYR A 262 -35.05 32.33 -0.15
C TYR A 262 -35.51 31.03 0.51
N ILE A 263 -36.81 30.74 0.53
CA ILE A 263 -37.35 29.46 1.02
C ILE A 263 -36.76 28.31 0.19
N THR A 264 -36.77 28.42 -1.13
CA THR A 264 -36.30 27.38 -2.05
C THR A 264 -34.78 27.16 -1.96
N ASN A 265 -33.99 28.24 -1.95
CA ASN A 265 -32.53 28.14 -2.04
C ASN A 265 -31.84 28.04 -0.67
N TYR A 266 -32.48 28.55 0.38
CA TYR A 266 -31.93 28.66 1.73
C TYR A 266 -32.95 28.28 2.82
N PRO A 267 -33.61 27.10 2.74
CA PRO A 267 -34.58 26.70 3.75
C PRO A 267 -33.92 26.57 5.12
N LYS A 268 -34.58 27.08 6.17
CA LYS A 268 -34.11 27.00 7.58
C LYS A 268 -32.71 27.61 7.80
N ARG A 269 -32.38 28.69 7.10
CA ARG A 269 -31.06 29.36 7.17
C ARG A 269 -31.18 30.85 7.45
N THR A 270 -30.09 31.41 7.97
CA THR A 270 -29.84 32.85 7.98
C THR A 270 -28.82 33.17 6.88
N VAL A 271 -29.15 34.14 6.03
CA VAL A 271 -28.32 34.55 4.90
C VAL A 271 -27.87 35.99 5.13
N VAL A 272 -26.56 36.24 5.07
CA VAL A 272 -25.97 37.57 5.17
C VAL A 272 -25.48 37.99 3.79
N GLU A 273 -25.91 39.16 3.32
CA GLU A 273 -25.65 39.62 1.96
C GLU A 273 -25.24 41.10 1.91
N PHE A 274 -24.38 41.46 0.98
CA PHE A 274 -24.09 42.85 0.63
C PHE A 274 -25.05 43.33 -0.47
N LYS A 275 -25.80 44.40 -0.22
CA LYS A 275 -26.86 44.91 -1.10
C LYS A 275 -26.67 46.38 -1.48
N ASN A 276 -27.05 46.75 -2.70
CA ASN A 276 -27.40 48.14 -3.00
C ASN A 276 -28.74 48.48 -2.35
N SER A 277 -28.84 49.60 -1.65
CA SER A 277 -30.08 50.00 -0.97
C SER A 277 -31.24 50.20 -1.95
N SER A 278 -30.98 50.88 -3.08
CA SER A 278 -31.99 51.17 -4.11
C SER A 278 -32.56 49.90 -4.74
N THR A 279 -31.75 48.86 -4.94
CA THR A 279 -32.18 47.56 -5.48
C THR A 279 -33.23 46.89 -4.61
N ILE A 280 -33.15 47.06 -3.28
CA ILE A 280 -34.11 46.47 -2.33
C ILE A 280 -35.16 47.47 -1.84
N GLY A 281 -35.25 48.66 -2.43
CA GLY A 281 -36.25 49.68 -2.08
C GLY A 281 -35.95 50.46 -0.80
N LEU A 282 -34.69 50.53 -0.37
CA LEU A 282 -34.22 51.39 0.71
C LEU A 282 -33.56 52.67 0.18
N SER A 283 -33.61 53.72 0.99
CA SER A 283 -32.92 54.99 0.77
C SER A 283 -32.07 55.36 2.00
N GLY A 284 -31.18 56.35 1.87
CA GLY A 284 -30.32 56.84 2.95
C GLY A 284 -28.83 56.53 2.76
N ALA A 285 -28.47 55.26 2.58
CA ALA A 285 -27.10 54.82 2.28
C ALA A 285 -27.03 54.16 0.89
N THR A 286 -25.86 54.15 0.25
CA THR A 286 -25.67 53.47 -1.05
C THR A 286 -25.72 51.95 -0.91
N TYR A 287 -25.07 51.43 0.15
CA TYR A 287 -24.94 50.00 0.41
C TYR A 287 -25.39 49.65 1.82
N VAL A 288 -25.86 48.41 1.99
CA VAL A 288 -26.25 47.85 3.29
C VAL A 288 -25.85 46.38 3.40
N GLY A 289 -25.58 45.92 4.63
CA GLY A 289 -25.54 44.50 4.98
C GLY A 289 -26.95 44.02 5.32
N LEU A 290 -27.50 43.12 4.50
CA LEU A 290 -28.83 42.56 4.65
C LEU A 290 -28.73 41.21 5.35
N ILE A 291 -29.52 41.01 6.41
CA ILE A 291 -29.70 39.71 7.03
C ILE A 291 -31.11 39.22 6.70
N THR A 292 -31.20 38.05 6.07
CA THR A 292 -32.45 37.36 5.76
C THR A 292 -32.57 36.12 6.61
N VAL A 293 -33.67 35.98 7.34
CA VAL A 293 -33.97 34.78 8.14
C VAL A 293 -35.12 34.03 7.49
N VAL A 294 -34.88 32.76 7.16
CA VAL A 294 -35.88 31.85 6.62
C VAL A 294 -36.31 30.91 7.75
N PRO A 295 -37.52 31.10 8.33
CA PRO A 295 -37.92 30.42 9.56
C PRO A 295 -38.11 28.90 9.37
N TYR A 296 -38.58 28.48 8.19
CA TYR A 296 -38.87 27.08 7.92
C TYR A 296 -38.56 26.68 6.48
N SER A 297 -38.86 25.43 6.10
CA SER A 297 -38.60 24.91 4.75
C SER A 297 -39.66 25.29 3.72
N ASP A 298 -40.76 25.90 4.16
CA ASP A 298 -41.89 26.31 3.33
C ASP A 298 -42.67 27.43 4.03
N SER A 299 -43.71 27.95 3.36
CA SER A 299 -44.52 29.07 3.87
C SER A 299 -45.40 28.74 5.07
N SER A 300 -45.55 27.47 5.47
CA SER A 300 -46.37 27.09 6.63
C SER A 300 -45.76 27.57 7.96
N GLY A 301 -44.43 27.71 8.01
CA GLY A 301 -43.71 28.32 9.14
C GLY A 301 -43.64 29.84 9.10
N GLY A 302 -44.37 30.49 8.18
CA GLY A 302 -44.30 31.91 7.90
C GLY A 302 -43.26 32.26 6.83
N TYR A 303 -43.42 33.42 6.20
CA TYR A 303 -42.49 33.90 5.18
C TYR A 303 -41.22 34.49 5.79
N PRO A 304 -40.09 34.46 5.05
CA PRO A 304 -38.85 35.10 5.46
C PRO A 304 -39.02 36.57 5.88
N PHE A 305 -38.17 37.00 6.81
CA PHE A 305 -38.05 38.40 7.19
C PHE A 305 -36.60 38.87 7.06
N GLN A 306 -36.46 40.18 6.91
CA GLN A 306 -35.18 40.82 6.64
C GLN A 306 -34.99 42.03 7.54
N TYR A 307 -33.75 42.25 7.96
CA TYR A 307 -33.36 43.44 8.69
C TYR A 307 -31.97 43.91 8.30
N THR A 308 -31.75 45.22 8.49
CA THR A 308 -30.49 45.87 8.20
C THR A 308 -30.32 47.15 9.01
N VAL A 309 -29.07 47.58 9.20
CA VAL A 309 -28.73 48.90 9.73
C VAL A 309 -28.30 49.77 8.56
N VAL A 310 -29.05 50.85 8.32
CA VAL A 310 -28.67 51.85 7.32
C VAL A 310 -27.66 52.79 7.98
N SER A 311 -26.45 52.90 7.42
CA SER A 311 -25.38 53.74 7.98
C SER A 311 -25.87 55.18 8.22
N GLY A 312 -25.67 55.70 9.44
CA GLY A 312 -26.14 57.02 9.86
C GLY A 312 -27.66 57.14 10.06
N SER A 313 -28.40 56.03 10.11
CA SER A 313 -29.87 56.01 10.28
C SER A 313 -30.34 54.88 11.21
N SER A 314 -31.66 54.70 11.31
CA SER A 314 -32.33 53.67 12.14
C SER A 314 -32.24 52.28 11.52
N MET A 315 -32.40 51.24 12.36
CA MET A 315 -32.60 49.88 11.89
C MET A 315 -33.88 49.79 11.05
N ARG A 316 -33.81 49.05 9.94
CA ARG A 316 -34.94 48.80 9.04
C ARG A 316 -35.25 47.31 9.01
N TYR A 317 -36.53 46.96 8.97
CA TYR A 317 -36.95 45.59 8.74
C TYR A 317 -38.14 45.51 7.78
N ARG A 318 -38.29 44.36 7.13
CA ARG A 318 -39.46 44.00 6.32
C ARG A 318 -39.68 42.49 6.40
N TYR A 319 -40.83 42.02 5.94
CA TYR A 319 -41.18 40.60 5.96
C TYR A 319 -41.97 40.24 4.70
N GLY A 320 -41.93 38.98 4.30
CA GLY A 320 -42.73 38.50 3.18
C GLY A 320 -44.22 38.53 3.54
N THR A 321 -45.04 39.10 2.67
CA THR A 321 -46.51 39.03 2.78
C THR A 321 -47.09 37.96 1.85
N GLY A 322 -46.25 37.39 0.97
CA GLY A 322 -46.53 36.28 0.07
C GLY A 322 -45.23 35.78 -0.55
N GLY A 323 -45.28 34.69 -1.34
CA GLY A 323 -44.09 34.11 -1.97
C GLY A 323 -43.33 35.05 -2.90
N THR A 324 -44.00 36.04 -3.48
CA THR A 324 -43.42 36.99 -4.44
C THR A 324 -43.30 38.42 -3.91
N THR A 325 -43.82 38.72 -2.72
CA THR A 325 -44.04 40.10 -2.26
C THR A 325 -43.43 40.34 -0.89
N TRP A 326 -42.66 41.41 -0.78
CA TRP A 326 -42.17 41.96 0.48
C TRP A 326 -43.10 43.06 0.98
N SER A 327 -43.23 43.19 2.30
CA SER A 327 -43.81 44.40 2.91
C SER A 327 -42.92 45.63 2.65
N SER A 328 -43.51 46.82 2.81
CA SER A 328 -42.75 48.07 2.88
C SER A 328 -41.75 48.04 4.03
N TRP A 329 -40.63 48.74 3.88
CA TRP A 329 -39.63 48.84 4.94
C TRP A 329 -40.14 49.63 6.15
N LEU A 330 -40.18 48.97 7.29
CA LEU A 330 -40.51 49.54 8.60
C LEU A 330 -39.23 49.97 9.32
N SER A 331 -39.34 50.95 10.21
CA SER A 331 -38.20 51.47 11.00
C SER A 331 -38.35 51.09 12.45
N ILE A 332 -37.26 50.68 13.08
CA ILE A 332 -37.13 50.61 14.54
C ILE A 332 -36.39 51.88 14.95
N SER A 333 -37.09 52.85 15.53
CA SER A 333 -36.52 54.17 15.85
C SER A 333 -35.45 54.07 16.93
N ASN A 334 -34.31 54.72 16.74
CA ASN A 334 -33.18 54.64 17.67
C ASN A 334 -33.20 55.66 18.83
N GLU A 335 -34.06 56.69 18.81
CA GLU A 335 -34.25 57.64 19.91
C GLU A 335 -35.42 58.56 19.53
N GLY A 336 -36.35 58.83 20.45
CA GLY A 336 -37.46 59.78 20.29
C GLY A 336 -38.43 59.49 19.14
N HIS A 337 -39.49 58.71 19.40
CA HIS A 337 -40.67 58.69 18.53
C HIS A 337 -41.78 59.55 19.16
N THR A 338 -42.51 60.28 18.33
CA THR A 338 -43.67 61.07 18.77
C THR A 338 -44.93 60.25 18.59
N HIS A 339 -45.74 60.14 19.65
CA HIS A 339 -47.11 59.68 19.54
C HIS A 339 -48.04 60.88 19.37
N GLY A 340 -49.11 60.72 18.57
CA GLY A 340 -50.20 61.68 18.60
C GLY A 340 -50.85 61.67 19.99
N ALA A 341 -51.36 62.81 20.46
CA ALA A 341 -51.98 62.90 21.78
C ALA A 341 -53.12 61.86 22.00
N ALA A 342 -53.84 61.52 20.93
CA ALA A 342 -54.89 60.51 20.92
C ALA A 342 -54.40 59.05 21.10
N SER A 343 -53.09 58.80 20.97
CA SER A 343 -52.48 57.48 21.12
C SER A 343 -52.07 57.18 22.58
N ILE A 344 -52.30 58.12 23.50
CA ILE A 344 -51.99 58.00 24.92
C ILE A 344 -53.31 57.78 25.69
N THR A 345 -53.52 56.59 26.25
CA THR A 345 -54.66 56.29 27.14
C THR A 345 -54.34 56.75 28.56
N ALA A 346 -55.31 57.33 29.27
CA ALA A 346 -55.14 57.73 30.66
C ALA A 346 -54.73 56.55 31.57
N GLY A 347 -53.58 56.67 32.22
CA GLY A 347 -53.00 55.68 33.13
C GLY A 347 -51.72 56.19 33.78
N THR A 348 -51.23 55.51 34.82
CA THR A 348 -50.01 55.88 35.55
C THR A 348 -48.81 55.78 34.61
N LEU A 349 -48.20 56.92 34.25
CA LEU A 349 -46.92 56.93 33.55
C LEU A 349 -45.85 56.37 34.48
N GLN A 350 -45.11 55.36 34.04
CA GLN A 350 -43.97 54.84 34.78
C GLN A 350 -42.91 55.94 34.91
N THR A 351 -42.27 56.04 36.08
CA THR A 351 -41.30 57.09 36.43
C THR A 351 -40.29 57.33 35.28
N GLY A 352 -40.22 58.58 34.77
CA GLY A 352 -39.21 58.96 33.77
C GLY A 352 -39.71 59.59 32.46
N VAL A 353 -41.01 59.84 32.28
CA VAL A 353 -41.48 60.64 31.12
C VAL A 353 -41.08 62.10 31.33
N THR A 354 -40.00 62.51 30.66
CA THR A 354 -39.53 63.90 30.66
C THR A 354 -40.12 64.57 29.41
N ALA A 355 -40.98 65.57 29.59
CA ALA A 355 -41.47 66.35 28.47
C ALA A 355 -40.28 67.11 27.85
N SER A 356 -39.89 66.76 26.63
CA SER A 356 -38.85 67.47 25.91
C SER A 356 -39.37 68.84 25.49
N VAL A 357 -38.81 69.89 26.13
CA VAL A 357 -38.72 71.29 25.68
C VAL A 357 -39.60 71.67 24.49
N GLY A 358 -40.90 71.85 24.74
CA GLY A 358 -41.80 72.61 23.89
C GLY A 358 -41.93 74.02 24.46
N THR A 359 -41.64 75.04 23.65
CA THR A 359 -41.90 76.45 23.99
C THR A 359 -43.37 76.84 23.82
N ASP A 360 -44.25 75.86 23.55
CA ASP A 360 -45.67 76.07 23.29
C ASP A 360 -46.48 75.67 24.53
N TYR A 361 -46.78 76.67 25.37
CA TYR A 361 -47.38 76.48 26.70
C TYR A 361 -48.89 76.20 26.70
N ASN A 362 -49.53 76.12 25.52
CA ASN A 362 -50.98 76.11 25.39
C ASN A 362 -51.63 74.72 25.25
N VAL A 363 -50.87 73.63 25.12
CA VAL A 363 -51.45 72.30 24.91
C VAL A 363 -50.69 71.23 25.71
N SER A 364 -51.15 71.01 26.94
CA SER A 364 -50.85 69.85 27.81
C SER A 364 -49.51 69.82 28.56
N ARG A 365 -49.60 69.92 29.90
CA ARG A 365 -48.51 69.62 30.84
C ARG A 365 -48.97 68.59 31.86
N LEU A 366 -48.43 67.37 31.82
CA LEU A 366 -48.43 66.52 33.01
C LEU A 366 -47.41 67.09 34.01
N ARG A 367 -47.88 67.62 35.14
CA ARG A 367 -47.00 67.90 36.29
C ARG A 367 -47.18 66.79 37.32
N ASN A 368 -46.08 66.11 37.67
CA ASN A 368 -46.02 65.40 38.94
C ASN A 368 -46.14 66.45 40.06
N ILE A 369 -47.22 66.41 40.83
CA ILE A 369 -47.36 67.17 42.06
C ILE A 369 -47.01 66.22 43.20
N ASN A 370 -45.78 66.30 43.71
CA ASN A 370 -45.41 65.66 44.98
C ASN A 370 -45.56 66.71 46.08
N ALA A 371 -46.49 66.51 47.01
CA ALA A 371 -46.52 67.25 48.27
C ALA A 371 -45.98 66.33 49.37
N GLY A 372 -44.83 66.68 49.96
CA GLY A 372 -44.29 65.95 51.10
C GLY A 372 -45.00 66.32 52.40
N THR A 373 -44.84 65.52 53.45
CA THR A 373 -45.42 65.81 54.78
C THR A 373 -44.89 67.10 55.42
N GLY A 374 -43.83 67.71 54.87
CA GLY A 374 -43.36 69.05 55.25
C GLY A 374 -44.09 70.21 54.55
N ASP A 375 -44.81 69.94 53.45
CA ASP A 375 -45.51 70.94 52.63
C ASP A 375 -47.00 71.07 53.01
N ILE A 376 -47.49 70.20 53.91
CA ILE A 376 -48.86 70.20 54.43
C ILE A 376 -48.79 70.24 55.96
N ALA A 377 -49.07 71.40 56.54
CA ALA A 377 -49.10 71.55 57.99
C ALA A 377 -50.39 70.98 58.60
N VAL A 378 -50.29 70.37 59.78
CA VAL A 378 -51.46 69.89 60.53
C VAL A 378 -52.31 71.10 60.93
N GLY A 379 -53.50 71.22 60.33
CA GLY A 379 -54.46 72.31 60.57
C GLY A 379 -54.68 73.27 59.40
N SER A 380 -53.95 73.18 58.30
CA SER A 380 -54.29 73.91 57.06
C SER A 380 -55.34 73.14 56.27
N GLY A 381 -56.60 73.26 56.66
CA GLY A 381 -57.72 72.82 55.82
C GLY A 381 -57.84 73.71 54.59
N LEU A 382 -57.86 73.12 53.39
CA LEU A 382 -58.44 73.80 52.24
C LEU A 382 -59.91 74.07 52.57
N SER A 383 -60.38 75.31 52.40
CA SER A 383 -61.71 75.76 52.84
C SER A 383 -62.87 74.99 52.19
N SER A 384 -62.62 74.30 51.09
CA SER A 384 -63.36 73.09 50.69
C SER A 384 -62.31 72.02 50.41
N GLY A 385 -62.50 70.79 50.87
CA GLY A 385 -61.56 69.68 50.67
C GLY A 385 -61.50 69.18 49.22
N ALA A 386 -61.32 70.09 48.26
CA ALA A 386 -61.24 69.80 46.84
C ALA A 386 -59.99 70.47 46.25
N ILE A 387 -59.13 69.66 45.66
CA ILE A 387 -58.06 70.12 44.77
C ILE A 387 -58.72 70.38 43.41
N TYR A 388 -58.84 71.66 43.03
CA TYR A 388 -59.35 72.02 41.71
C TYR A 388 -58.21 71.96 40.69
N ILE A 389 -58.26 70.97 39.81
CA ILE A 389 -57.41 70.91 38.62
C ILE A 389 -58.08 71.81 37.59
N VAL A 390 -57.57 73.03 37.42
CA VAL A 390 -58.02 73.92 36.34
C VAL A 390 -57.40 73.39 35.04
N TYR A 391 -58.25 72.87 34.16
CA TYR A 391 -57.97 72.64 32.75
C TYR A 391 -58.36 73.92 32.02
N GLU A 392 -57.41 74.55 31.32
CA GLU A 392 -57.71 75.30 30.10
C GLU A 392 -57.19 74.47 28.92
#